data_AF-A0A401SPJ1-F1
#
_entry.id   AF-A0A401SPJ1-F1
#
_cell.length_a   1.000
_cell.length_b   1.000
_cell.length_c   1.000
_cell.angle_alpha   90.00
_cell.angle_beta   90.00
_cell.angle_gamma   90.00
#
_symmetry.space_group_name_H-M   'P 1'
#
loop_
_entity.id
_entity.type
_entity.pdbx_description
1 polymer ?
#
loop_
_entity_poly.entity_id
_entity_poly.type
_entity_poly.pdbx_seq_one_letter_code
_entity_poly.pdbx_strand_id
1 'polypeptide(L)'
;PKLRTTAIKFSYFATVGHHEGELCLMFRVANVRQNPLTHVKVSAILYQEYKNQHLHQTTLDFHIDNMNSNECPYLAFPLTFCHTINQNSPLYRLIQGEM
;
A
#
# COMPACT_ATOMS: atom_id res chain seq x y z
N PRO A 1 10.90 -26.29 6.29
CA PRO A 1 10.90 -25.38 5.12
C PRO A 1 10.03 -25.96 4.00
N LYS A 2 8.72 -25.75 4.11
CA LYS A 2 7.70 -26.26 3.19
C LYS A 2 6.67 -25.15 3.03
N LEU A 3 6.50 -24.70 1.79
CA LEU A 3 5.39 -23.89 1.25
C LEU A 3 4.51 -23.25 2.33
N ARG A 4 4.89 -22.07 2.83
CA ARG A 4 3.92 -21.20 3.50
C ARG A 4 2.96 -20.76 2.41
N THR A 5 1.87 -21.50 2.21
CA THR A 5 0.72 -21.01 1.46
C THR A 5 0.41 -19.63 2.02
N THR A 6 0.70 -18.58 1.25
CA THR A 6 0.63 -17.20 1.72
C THR A 6 -0.82 -16.92 2.03
N ALA A 7 -1.14 -16.96 3.32
CA ALA A 7 -2.50 -16.82 3.84
C ALA A 7 -3.08 -15.41 3.62
N ILE A 8 -2.21 -14.49 3.16
CA ILE A 8 -2.53 -13.15 2.68
C ILE A 8 -2.07 -13.07 1.24
N LYS A 9 -2.95 -12.63 0.36
CA LYS A 9 -2.66 -12.41 -1.06
C LYS A 9 -2.79 -10.93 -1.38
N PHE A 10 -1.93 -10.47 -2.29
CA PHE A 10 -1.97 -9.13 -2.86
C PHE A 10 -2.46 -9.22 -4.31
N SER A 11 -3.05 -8.14 -4.83
CA SER A 11 -3.25 -8.03 -6.27
C SER A 11 -1.92 -8.09 -6.99
N TYR A 12 -1.93 -8.66 -8.20
CA TYR A 12 -0.71 -8.79 -9.00
C TYR A 12 -0.17 -7.42 -9.45
N PHE A 13 -1.08 -6.47 -9.70
CA PHE A 13 -0.74 -5.10 -10.05
C PHE A 13 -1.22 -4.13 -8.97
N ALA A 14 -0.45 -3.06 -8.78
CA ALA A 14 -0.89 -1.83 -8.15
C ALA A 14 -1.27 -0.82 -9.23
N THR A 15 -2.19 0.08 -8.92
CA THR A 15 -2.69 1.09 -9.86
C THR A 15 -2.53 2.48 -9.28
N VAL A 16 -2.21 3.45 -10.13
CA VAL A 16 -2.28 4.88 -9.79
C VAL A 16 -3.50 5.47 -10.47
N GLY A 17 -4.33 6.19 -9.72
CA GLY A 17 -5.54 6.80 -10.26
C GLY A 17 -6.24 7.69 -9.25
N HIS A 18 -7.26 8.43 -9.70
CA HIS A 18 -8.06 9.27 -8.81
C HIS A 18 -9.08 8.43 -8.03
N HIS A 19 -9.17 8.68 -6.73
CA HIS A 19 -10.13 8.09 -5.81
C HIS A 19 -10.59 9.17 -4.82
N GLU A 20 -11.90 9.40 -4.70
CA GLU A 20 -12.48 10.47 -3.86
C GLU A 20 -11.86 11.87 -4.09
N GLY A 21 -11.48 12.16 -5.34
CA GLY A 21 -10.86 13.44 -5.73
C GLY A 21 -9.33 13.51 -5.55
N GLU A 22 -8.74 12.55 -4.83
CA GLU A 22 -7.30 12.50 -4.57
C GLU A 22 -6.59 11.51 -5.51
N LEU A 23 -5.35 11.80 -5.89
CA LEU A 23 -4.52 10.85 -6.65
C LEU A 23 -3.93 9.82 -5.68
N CYS A 24 -4.15 8.53 -5.92
CA CYS A 24 -3.78 7.46 -4.99
C CYS A 24 -3.01 6.33 -5.68
N LEU A 25 -2.02 5.77 -4.96
CA LEU A 25 -1.46 4.45 -5.25
C LEU A 25 -2.30 3.40 -4.53
N MET A 26 -2.76 2.39 -5.24
CA MET A 26 -3.75 1.44 -4.73
C MET A 26 -3.39 -0.01 -5.08
N PHE A 27 -3.66 -0.93 -4.15
CA PHE A 27 -3.63 -2.37 -4.42
C PHE A 27 -4.62 -3.11 -3.52
N ARG A 28 -5.00 -4.33 -3.91
CA ARG A 28 -5.92 -5.14 -3.12
C ARG A 28 -5.19 -6.12 -2.22
N VAL A 29 -5.69 -6.31 -1.02
CA VAL A 29 -5.22 -7.32 -0.06
C VAL A 29 -6.37 -8.23 0.30
N ALA A 30 -6.13 -9.55 0.27
CA ALA A 30 -7.12 -10.57 0.60
C ALA A 30 -6.59 -11.50 1.68
N ASN A 31 -7.40 -11.72 2.73
CA ASN A 31 -7.20 -12.81 3.68
C ASN A 31 -7.82 -14.09 3.10
N VAL A 32 -7.01 -15.15 2.93
CA VAL A 32 -7.49 -16.46 2.46
C VAL A 32 -7.63 -17.48 3.60
N ARG A 33 -7.48 -17.05 4.85
CA ARG A 33 -7.78 -17.88 6.03
C ARG A 33 -9.30 -17.95 6.24
N GLN A 34 -9.75 -19.00 6.90
CA GLN A 34 -11.14 -19.09 7.37
C GLN A 34 -11.47 -17.98 8.38
N ASN A 35 -10.52 -17.72 9.30
CA ASN A 35 -10.71 -16.71 10.31
C ASN A 35 -10.26 -15.33 9.78
N PRO A 36 -11.06 -14.29 10.01
CA PRO A 36 -10.69 -12.91 9.72
C PRO A 36 -9.45 -12.46 10.48
N LEU A 37 -8.73 -11.48 9.92
CA LEU A 37 -7.73 -10.73 10.67
C LEU A 37 -8.36 -9.46 11.24
N THR A 38 -7.94 -9.09 12.44
CA THR A 38 -8.35 -7.87 13.13
C THR A 38 -7.17 -6.92 13.31
N HIS A 39 -7.42 -5.61 13.36
CA HIS A 39 -6.40 -4.58 13.59
C HIS A 39 -5.23 -4.67 12.57
N VAL A 40 -5.57 -4.81 11.30
CA VAL A 40 -4.62 -4.99 10.19
C VAL A 40 -4.05 -3.63 9.79
N LYS A 41 -2.72 -3.54 9.73
CA LYS A 41 -2.00 -2.40 9.13
C LYS A 41 -1.27 -2.86 7.89
N VAL A 42 -1.31 -2.03 6.85
CA VAL A 42 -0.62 -2.28 5.59
C VAL A 42 0.34 -1.13 5.34
N SER A 43 1.60 -1.49 5.16
CA SER A 43 2.65 -0.56 4.75
C SER A 43 3.50 -1.18 3.65
N ALA A 44 4.15 -0.33 2.87
CA ALA A 44 5.14 -0.71 1.89
C ALA A 44 6.47 0.01 2.17
N ILE A 45 7.56 -0.54 1.67
CA ILE A 45 8.86 0.12 1.67
C ILE A 45 9.17 0.54 0.24
N LEU A 46 9.28 1.84 0.02
CA LEU A 46 9.79 2.43 -1.21
C LEU A 46 11.32 2.38 -1.18
N TYR A 47 11.90 1.66 -2.15
CA TYR A 47 13.32 1.58 -2.37
C TYR A 47 13.72 2.52 -3.51
N GLN A 48 14.61 3.47 -3.25
CA GLN A 48 15.10 4.44 -4.24
C GLN A 48 16.61 4.50 -4.23
N GLU A 49 17.22 4.37 -5.40
CA GLU A 49 18.64 4.61 -5.59
C GLU A 49 18.84 6.07 -6.04
N TYR A 50 19.68 6.79 -5.30
CA TYR A 50 20.11 8.14 -5.71
C TYR A 50 21.50 8.07 -6.34
N LYS A 51 21.88 9.13 -7.07
CA LYS A 51 23.16 9.26 -7.82
C LYS A 51 24.42 8.87 -7.03
N ASN A 52 24.35 8.87 -5.71
CA ASN A 52 25.43 8.46 -4.81
C ASN A 52 25.50 6.92 -4.59
N GLN A 53 24.75 6.10 -5.32
CA GLN A 53 24.67 4.62 -5.19
C GLN A 53 24.18 4.14 -3.81
N HIS A 54 23.53 5.02 -3.04
CA HIS A 54 22.93 4.67 -1.76
C HIS A 54 21.46 4.29 -1.96
N LEU A 55 21.06 3.17 -1.38
CA LEU A 55 19.68 2.70 -1.38
C LEU A 55 18.92 3.35 -0.21
N HIS A 56 18.00 4.25 -0.54
CA HIS A 56 17.11 4.88 0.42
C HIS A 56 15.83 4.04 0.57
N GLN A 57 15.41 3.86 1.82
CA GLN A 57 14.19 3.15 2.18
C GLN A 57 13.24 4.13 2.84
N THR A 58 12.01 4.21 2.33
CA THR A 58 10.97 5.07 2.92
C THR A 58 9.69 4.29 3.09
N THR A 59 9.14 4.31 4.30
CA THR A 59 7.87 3.64 4.59
C THR A 59 6.72 4.44 3.99
N LEU A 60 5.80 3.73 3.33
CA LEU A 60 4.52 4.24 2.86
C LEU A 60 3.43 3.54 3.62
N ASP A 61 2.61 4.30 4.34
CA ASP A 61 1.42 3.79 5.00
C ASP A 61 0.22 3.81 4.06
N PHE A 62 -0.64 2.80 4.20
CA PHE A 62 -1.87 2.68 3.45
C PHE A 62 -3.07 2.67 4.39
N HIS A 63 -4.15 3.29 3.95
CA HIS A 63 -5.45 3.28 4.61
C HIS A 63 -6.48 2.58 3.73
N ILE A 64 -7.69 2.35 4.28
CA ILE A 64 -8.84 1.92 3.48
C ILE A 64 -9.67 3.14 3.13
N ASP A 65 -10.35 3.07 2.00
CA ASP A 65 -11.32 4.07 1.55
C ASP A 65 -12.28 4.46 2.69
N ASN A 66 -12.56 5.76 2.81
CA ASN A 66 -13.49 6.34 3.78
C ASN A 66 -13.15 6.09 5.27
N MET A 67 -11.92 5.70 5.59
CA MET A 67 -11.42 5.60 6.96
C MET A 67 -10.24 6.55 7.16
N ASN A 68 -10.37 7.47 8.13
CA ASN A 68 -9.27 8.35 8.57
C ASN A 68 -8.21 7.60 9.42
N SER A 69 -8.16 6.28 9.31
CA SER A 69 -7.32 5.38 10.09
C SER A 69 -6.47 4.53 9.15
N ASN A 70 -5.18 4.43 9.45
CA ASN A 70 -4.25 3.50 8.79
C ASN A 70 -4.42 2.05 9.29
N GLU A 71 -5.37 1.82 10.19
CA GLU A 71 -5.70 0.52 10.73
C GLU A 71 -7.06 0.05 10.22
N CYS A 72 -7.05 -1.09 9.55
CA CYS A 72 -8.22 -1.84 9.16
C CYS A 72 -8.72 -2.66 10.36
N PRO A 73 -9.93 -2.42 10.87
CA PRO A 73 -10.43 -3.16 12.02
C PRO A 73 -10.62 -4.65 11.69
N TYR A 74 -10.94 -4.99 10.44
CA TYR A 74 -11.32 -6.34 10.04
C TYR A 74 -11.11 -6.64 8.55
N LEU A 75 -10.28 -7.64 8.24
CA LEU A 75 -10.02 -8.14 6.87
C LEU A 75 -10.62 -9.54 6.68
N ALA A 76 -11.92 -9.60 6.38
CA ALA A 76 -12.62 -10.84 6.01
C ALA A 76 -12.87 -11.01 4.51
N PHE A 77 -12.80 -9.92 3.75
CA PHE A 77 -12.95 -9.94 2.30
C PHE A 77 -11.83 -9.11 1.67
N PRO A 78 -11.56 -9.25 0.36
CA PRO A 78 -10.53 -8.47 -0.30
C PRO A 78 -10.84 -6.97 -0.24
N LEU A 79 -9.94 -6.19 0.32
CA LEU A 79 -10.05 -4.73 0.46
C LEU A 79 -9.01 -4.03 -0.40
N THR A 80 -9.35 -2.83 -0.88
CA THR A 80 -8.40 -1.93 -1.53
C THR A 80 -7.74 -1.08 -0.46
N PHE A 81 -6.41 -1.05 -0.48
CA PHE A 81 -5.58 -0.21 0.37
C PHE A 81 -4.97 0.90 -0.48
N CYS A 82 -5.05 2.12 0.03
CA CYS A 82 -4.77 3.35 -0.70
C CYS A 82 -3.71 4.17 0.03
N HIS A 83 -2.79 4.75 -0.74
CA HIS A 83 -1.86 5.76 -0.28
C HIS A 83 -2.08 7.03 -1.11
N THR A 84 -2.55 8.10 -0.46
CA THR A 84 -2.72 9.41 -1.11
C THR A 84 -1.38 9.98 -1.52
N ILE A 85 -1.25 10.31 -2.81
CA ILE A 85 -0.07 10.93 -3.38
C ILE A 85 -0.25 12.45 -3.40
N ASN A 86 -0.14 13.07 -2.23
CA ASN A 86 -0.13 14.53 -2.05
C ASN A 86 1.31 15.05 -1.89
N GLN A 87 1.48 16.35 -1.67
CA GLN A 87 2.79 17.01 -1.53
C GLN A 87 3.70 16.43 -0.43
N ASN A 88 3.13 15.74 0.57
CA ASN A 88 3.86 15.09 1.65
C ASN A 88 4.24 13.64 1.32
N SER A 89 3.71 13.07 0.24
CA SER A 89 4.01 11.71 -0.19
C SER A 89 5.40 11.62 -0.81
N PRO A 90 6.22 10.62 -0.45
CA PRO A 90 7.49 10.33 -1.13
C PRO A 90 7.33 10.05 -2.63
N LEU A 91 6.14 9.65 -3.07
CA LEU A 91 5.83 9.39 -4.48
C LEU A 91 5.49 10.64 -5.28
N TYR A 92 5.25 11.78 -4.63
CA TYR A 92 4.77 13.00 -5.29
C TYR A 92 5.73 13.52 -6.36
N ARG A 93 7.05 13.49 -6.11
CA ARG A 93 8.04 13.93 -7.11
C ARG A 93 8.14 12.99 -8.31
N LEU A 94 7.91 11.69 -8.10
CA LEU A 94 7.98 10.68 -9.16
C LEU A 94 6.87 10.87 -10.19
N ILE A 95 5.65 11.19 -9.74
CA ILE A 95 4.52 11.44 -10.64
C ILE A 95 4.61 12.78 -11.39
N GLN A 96 5.38 13.75 -10.88
CA GLN A 96 5.63 15.03 -11.56
C GLN A 96 6.69 14.93 -12.66
N GLY A 97 7.34 13.76 -12.83
CA GLY A 97 8.39 13.57 -13.83
C GLY A 97 9.73 14.21 -13.44
N GLU A 98 9.92 14.59 -12.18
CA GLU A 98 11.17 15.17 -11.67
C GLU A 98 11.99 14.08 -10.94
N MET A 99 12.95 13.47 -11.66
CA MET A 99 14.03 12.65 -11.09
C MET A 99 15.41 13.15 -11.55
#